data_AF-A0A6V7HNS9-F1
#
_entry.id   AF-A0A6V7HNS9-F1
#
_cell.length_a   1.000
_cell.length_b   1.000
_cell.length_c   1.000
_cell.angle_alpha   90.00
_cell.angle_beta   90.00
_cell.angle_gamma   90.00
#
_symmetry.space_group_name_H-M   'P 1'
#
loop_
_entity.id
_entity.type
_entity.pdbx_description
1 polymer ?
#
loop_
_entity_poly.entity_id
_entity_poly.type
_entity_poly.pdbx_seq_one_letter_code
_entity_poly.pdbx_strand_id
1 'polypeptide(L)'
;FNATKLFRVAEDFFTSVNLSAMPETFWQNSILEKPDGVELVCHASAWDFYDAKDFRIKQCTRINMEDLLTAHHEMGHIQYFLQYKNQPIMFREGANPGFHEAVGDTIALSASTPAHLKEIGLLKSDDTDMEAMLNHLFLVGLDKIVFLPFAYILDLWRWNVFKGEITPETYNCEWWKLVEEYQGIAPPVSRSEEDFDPGAKYHVVASVEYM
;
A
#
# COMPACT_ATOMS: atom_id res chain seq x y z
N PHE A 1 20.58 -6.01 6.21
CA PHE A 1 19.28 -5.39 6.47
C PHE A 1 18.45 -6.30 7.36
N ASN A 2 17.65 -5.73 8.26
CA ASN A 2 16.60 -6.39 9.03
C ASN A 2 15.34 -5.51 8.99
N ALA A 3 14.20 -5.98 9.51
CA ALA A 3 12.93 -5.24 9.43
C ALA A 3 13.08 -3.82 10.00
N THR A 4 13.57 -3.68 11.23
CA THR A 4 13.81 -2.36 11.85
C THR A 4 14.69 -1.45 10.99
N LYS A 5 15.73 -1.97 10.34
CA LYS A 5 16.60 -1.16 9.49
C LYS A 5 15.89 -0.66 8.24
N LEU A 6 14.95 -1.42 7.67
CA LEU A 6 14.11 -0.92 6.55
C LEU A 6 13.28 0.29 7.00
N PHE A 7 12.63 0.20 8.16
CA PHE A 7 11.87 1.33 8.71
C PHE A 7 12.77 2.50 9.11
N ARG A 8 13.99 2.26 9.61
CA ARG A 8 14.92 3.37 9.90
C ARG A 8 15.37 4.09 8.64
N VAL A 9 15.62 3.36 7.54
CA VAL A 9 15.95 3.99 6.24
C VAL A 9 14.80 4.86 5.75
N ALA A 10 13.55 4.40 5.90
CA ALA A 10 12.41 5.23 5.52
C ALA A 10 12.21 6.43 6.48
N GLU A 11 12.42 6.31 7.80
CA GLU A 11 12.46 7.46 8.71
C GLU A 11 13.55 8.48 8.33
N ASP A 12 14.74 8.02 7.95
CA ASP A 12 15.83 8.86 7.46
C ASP A 12 15.41 9.66 6.21
N PHE A 13 14.65 9.04 5.29
CA PHE A 13 14.06 9.74 4.14
C PHE A 13 13.18 10.92 4.59
N PHE A 14 12.20 10.66 5.47
CA PHE A 14 11.25 11.69 5.92
C PHE A 14 11.95 12.84 6.66
N THR A 15 12.90 12.50 7.53
CA THR A 15 13.66 13.52 8.27
C THR A 15 14.59 14.32 7.35
N SER A 16 15.11 13.74 6.26
CA SER A 16 15.92 14.46 5.27
C SER A 16 15.17 15.57 4.54
N VAL A 17 13.84 15.44 4.40
CA VAL A 17 12.95 16.46 3.83
C VAL A 17 12.26 17.31 4.90
N ASN A 18 12.84 17.36 6.11
CA ASN A 18 12.39 18.18 7.23
C ASN A 18 10.98 17.83 7.76
N LEU A 19 10.57 16.56 7.61
CA LEU A 19 9.39 16.01 8.28
C LEU A 19 9.78 15.39 9.63
N SER A 20 8.77 14.96 10.39
CA SER A 20 8.94 14.52 11.79
C SER A 20 9.69 13.19 11.90
N ALA A 21 10.57 13.01 12.88
CA ALA A 21 11.02 11.67 13.26
C ALA A 21 9.87 10.86 13.87
N MET A 22 9.94 9.53 13.80
CA MET A 22 8.95 8.67 14.43
C MET A 22 9.11 8.74 15.96
N PRO A 23 8.01 8.85 16.72
CA PRO A 23 8.08 8.91 18.18
C PRO A 23 8.63 7.62 18.77
N GLU A 24 9.17 7.66 19.99
CA GLU A 24 9.70 6.46 20.65
C GLU A 24 8.65 5.36 20.80
N THR A 25 7.40 5.75 21.09
CA THR A 25 6.24 4.87 21.19
C THR A 25 5.98 4.07 19.90
N PHE A 26 6.23 4.67 18.73
CA PHE A 26 6.12 3.97 17.45
C PHE A 26 7.07 2.77 17.38
N TRP A 27 8.33 2.95 17.76
CA TRP A 27 9.34 1.90 17.73
C TRP A 27 9.11 0.80 18.77
N GLN A 28 8.59 1.18 19.93
CA GLN A 28 8.30 0.25 21.02
C GLN A 28 7.07 -0.62 20.73
N ASN A 29 6.05 -0.06 20.09
CA ASN A 29 4.73 -0.67 20.02
C ASN A 29 4.33 -1.19 18.62
N SER A 30 5.05 -0.81 17.55
CA SER A 30 4.76 -1.30 16.20
C SER A 30 5.15 -2.77 16.03
N ILE A 31 4.38 -3.49 15.21
CA ILE A 31 4.69 -4.85 14.79
C ILE A 31 5.35 -4.76 13.42
N LEU A 32 6.68 -4.72 13.40
CA LEU A 32 7.47 -4.58 12.18
C LEU A 32 7.90 -5.93 11.59
N GLU A 33 7.71 -7.03 12.31
CA GLU A 33 8.00 -8.40 11.86
C GLU A 33 6.92 -9.33 12.45
N LYS A 34 6.62 -10.43 11.76
CA LYS A 34 5.63 -11.40 12.25
C LYS A 34 6.16 -12.06 13.53
N PRO A 35 5.47 -11.95 14.68
CA PRO A 35 5.89 -12.66 15.88
C PRO A 35 5.70 -14.18 15.74
N ASP A 36 6.63 -14.95 16.30
CA ASP A 36 6.54 -16.40 16.29
C ASP A 36 5.32 -16.92 17.08
N GLY A 37 4.60 -17.87 16.49
CA GLY A 37 3.45 -18.52 17.12
C GLY A 37 2.19 -17.64 17.26
N VAL A 38 2.16 -16.45 16.66
CA VAL A 38 1.01 -15.56 16.67
C VAL A 38 0.34 -15.54 15.29
N GLU A 39 -0.95 -15.88 15.26
CA GLU A 39 -1.80 -15.63 14.09
C GLU A 39 -2.09 -14.14 13.99
N LEU A 40 -1.78 -13.55 12.83
CA LEU A 40 -1.84 -12.11 12.62
C LEU A 40 -2.26 -11.80 11.18
N VAL A 41 -3.08 -10.76 11.00
CA VAL A 41 -3.35 -10.19 9.68
C VAL A 41 -2.08 -9.51 9.18
N CYS A 42 -1.40 -10.13 8.21
CA CYS A 42 -0.10 -9.67 7.72
C CYS A 42 -0.16 -8.52 6.70
N HIS A 43 -1.34 -8.19 6.17
CA HIS A 43 -1.48 -7.03 5.29
C HIS A 43 -1.01 -5.76 6.02
N ALA A 44 -0.16 -4.98 5.37
CA ALA A 44 0.42 -3.78 5.95
C ALA A 44 -0.69 -2.76 6.28
N SER A 45 -0.46 -1.97 7.33
CA SER A 45 -1.42 -0.96 7.79
C SER A 45 -0.75 -0.04 8.81
N ALA A 46 -1.10 1.24 8.74
CA ALA A 46 -0.74 2.27 9.70
C ALA A 46 -1.95 2.63 10.59
N TRP A 47 -1.67 2.94 11.86
CA TRP A 47 -2.69 3.12 12.89
C TRP A 47 -2.46 4.42 13.67
N ASP A 48 -3.48 5.28 13.70
CA ASP A 48 -3.62 6.39 14.65
C ASP A 48 -4.52 5.93 15.82
N PHE A 49 -4.04 6.04 17.06
CA PHE A 49 -4.80 5.68 18.26
C PHE A 49 -5.62 6.86 18.82
N TYR A 50 -5.65 7.99 18.09
CA TYR A 50 -6.43 9.20 18.35
C TYR A 50 -6.09 9.96 19.65
N ASP A 51 -5.06 9.55 20.39
CA ASP A 51 -4.58 10.23 21.60
C ASP A 51 -3.49 11.29 21.33
N ALA A 52 -3.15 11.50 20.05
CA ALA A 52 -2.10 12.38 19.55
C ALA A 52 -0.66 12.00 19.99
N LYS A 53 -0.45 10.77 20.47
CA LYS A 53 0.82 10.27 20.99
C LYS A 53 1.22 8.90 20.43
N ASP A 54 0.25 8.01 20.24
CA ASP A 54 0.48 6.63 19.86
C ASP A 54 0.09 6.39 18.40
N PHE A 55 1.11 6.08 17.59
CA PHE A 55 1.00 5.83 16.17
C PHE A 55 1.83 4.59 15.88
N ARG A 56 1.28 3.64 15.12
CA ARG A 56 1.91 2.32 14.94
C ARG A 56 1.76 1.79 13.54
N ILE A 57 2.71 0.96 13.12
CA ILE A 57 2.58 0.12 11.93
C ILE A 57 2.43 -1.34 12.35
N LYS A 58 1.63 -2.09 11.57
CA LYS A 58 1.53 -3.55 11.63
C LYS A 58 1.81 -4.12 10.24
N GLN A 59 3.03 -4.61 10.04
CA GLN A 59 3.50 -5.22 8.80
C GLN A 59 4.34 -6.48 9.08
N CYS A 60 4.02 -7.58 8.40
CA CYS A 60 4.85 -8.80 8.42
C CYS A 60 6.04 -8.65 7.46
N THR A 61 6.99 -7.79 7.81
CA THR A 61 8.04 -7.34 6.90
C THR A 61 9.02 -8.44 6.53
N ARG A 62 9.26 -8.59 5.22
CA ARG A 62 10.29 -9.44 4.61
C ARG A 62 11.45 -8.56 4.14
N ILE A 63 12.65 -9.14 4.07
CA ILE A 63 13.85 -8.38 3.67
C ILE A 63 14.00 -8.38 2.15
N ASN A 64 13.27 -7.50 1.48
CA ASN A 64 13.34 -7.30 0.03
C ASN A 64 13.01 -5.84 -0.35
N MET A 65 13.08 -5.52 -1.65
CA MET A 65 12.80 -4.17 -2.16
C MET A 65 11.32 -3.78 -2.06
N GLU A 66 10.41 -4.73 -2.30
CA GLU A 66 8.96 -4.52 -2.21
C GLU A 66 8.58 -4.01 -0.81
N ASP A 67 8.97 -4.73 0.24
CA ASP A 67 8.67 -4.40 1.62
C ASP A 67 9.44 -3.15 2.12
N LEU A 68 10.57 -2.79 1.50
CA LEU A 68 11.23 -1.49 1.73
C LEU A 68 10.36 -0.34 1.24
N LEU A 69 9.78 -0.46 0.04
CA LEU A 69 8.87 0.54 -0.51
C LEU A 69 7.55 0.58 0.25
N THR A 70 7.01 -0.58 0.67
CA THR A 70 5.85 -0.64 1.57
C THR A 70 6.14 0.06 2.90
N ALA A 71 7.34 -0.10 3.49
CA ALA A 71 7.69 0.63 4.71
C ALA A 71 7.69 2.17 4.51
N HIS A 72 8.11 2.66 3.34
CA HIS A 72 8.00 4.09 2.99
C HIS A 72 6.53 4.52 2.84
N HIS A 73 5.72 3.72 2.16
CA HIS A 73 4.29 3.97 1.99
C HIS A 73 3.58 4.07 3.36
N GLU A 74 3.74 3.07 4.23
CA GLU A 74 3.08 3.02 5.52
C GLU A 74 3.56 4.13 6.48
N MET A 75 4.84 4.51 6.43
CA MET A 75 5.30 5.67 7.19
C MET A 75 4.84 7.01 6.62
N GLY A 76 4.42 7.06 5.35
CA GLY A 76 3.70 8.20 4.78
C GLY A 76 2.37 8.43 5.50
N HIS A 77 1.62 7.36 5.78
CA HIS A 77 0.40 7.43 6.61
C HIS A 77 0.72 7.93 8.02
N ILE A 78 1.75 7.38 8.67
CA ILE A 78 2.17 7.85 10.02
C ILE A 78 2.58 9.33 10.00
N GLN A 79 3.27 9.80 8.97
CA GLN A 79 3.56 11.22 8.84
C GLN A 79 2.30 12.05 8.77
N TYR A 80 1.33 11.65 7.95
CA TYR A 80 0.07 12.37 7.84
C TYR A 80 -0.60 12.47 9.23
N PHE A 81 -0.62 11.37 9.98
CA PHE A 81 -1.13 11.32 11.35
C PHE A 81 -0.42 12.32 12.27
N LEU A 82 0.91 12.33 12.22
CA LEU A 82 1.74 13.24 13.02
C LEU A 82 1.47 14.73 12.69
N GLN A 83 1.19 15.06 11.42
CA GLN A 83 0.97 16.45 11.01
C GLN A 83 -0.40 16.97 11.45
N TYR A 84 -1.47 16.17 11.36
CA TYR A 84 -2.81 16.62 11.74
C TYR A 84 -3.19 16.30 13.19
N LYS A 85 -2.33 15.67 14.00
CA LYS A 85 -2.67 15.19 15.36
C LYS A 85 -3.22 16.24 16.32
N ASN A 86 -3.02 17.53 16.04
CA ASN A 86 -3.54 18.63 16.86
C ASN A 86 -4.89 19.17 16.37
N GLN A 87 -5.40 18.68 15.23
CA GLN A 87 -6.74 18.98 14.76
C GLN A 87 -7.78 18.29 15.67
N PRO A 88 -9.03 18.82 15.74
CA PRO A 88 -10.15 18.09 16.31
C PRO A 88 -10.27 16.70 15.69
N ILE A 89 -10.62 15.68 16.48
CA ILE A 89 -10.67 14.28 16.04
C ILE A 89 -11.49 14.10 14.75
N MET A 90 -12.60 14.83 14.61
CA MET A 90 -13.46 14.82 13.42
C MET A 90 -12.80 15.32 12.12
N PHE A 91 -11.61 15.92 12.21
CA PHE A 91 -10.83 16.44 11.08
C PHE A 91 -9.45 15.77 10.97
N ARG A 92 -9.23 14.65 11.67
CA ARG A 92 -7.99 13.86 11.60
C ARG A 92 -8.08 12.78 10.52
N GLU A 93 -8.34 13.23 9.31
CA GLU A 93 -8.41 12.39 8.11
C GLU A 93 -7.71 13.14 6.96
N GLY A 94 -7.37 12.42 5.90
CA GLY A 94 -6.95 13.05 4.65
C GLY A 94 -8.05 13.94 4.08
N ALA A 95 -7.70 14.89 3.21
CA ALA A 95 -8.68 15.74 2.54
C ALA A 95 -9.77 14.94 1.79
N ASN A 96 -9.38 13.77 1.30
CA ASN A 96 -10.23 12.64 0.91
C ASN A 96 -9.38 11.35 1.07
N PRO A 97 -9.97 10.14 0.97
CA PRO A 97 -9.23 8.88 1.14
C PRO A 97 -8.01 8.76 0.23
N GLY A 98 -8.13 9.16 -1.04
CA GLY A 98 -7.02 9.14 -2.00
C GLY A 98 -5.82 10.00 -1.62
N PHE A 99 -5.99 11.06 -0.81
CA PHE A 99 -4.84 11.84 -0.31
C PHE A 99 -3.98 11.05 0.67
N HIS A 100 -4.57 10.17 1.50
CA HIS A 100 -3.78 9.35 2.42
C HIS A 100 -2.86 8.42 1.64
N GLU A 101 -3.42 7.67 0.70
CA GLU A 101 -2.68 6.72 -0.13
C GLU A 101 -1.63 7.42 -1.01
N ALA A 102 -1.98 8.56 -1.62
CA ALA A 102 -1.08 9.27 -2.52
C ALA A 102 0.18 9.80 -1.83
N VAL A 103 0.10 10.21 -0.55
CA VAL A 103 1.27 10.69 0.19
C VAL A 103 2.30 9.56 0.39
N GLY A 104 1.84 8.37 0.81
CA GLY A 104 2.70 7.20 0.95
C GLY A 104 3.38 6.82 -0.36
N ASP A 105 2.59 6.72 -1.43
CA ASP A 105 3.07 6.31 -2.75
C ASP A 105 4.05 7.31 -3.39
N THR A 106 3.85 8.61 -3.18
CA THR A 106 4.76 9.64 -3.69
C THR A 106 6.14 9.52 -3.06
N ILE A 107 6.20 9.19 -1.78
CA ILE A 107 7.46 8.99 -1.05
C ILE A 107 8.13 7.69 -1.49
N ALA A 108 7.36 6.60 -1.62
CA ALA A 108 7.86 5.33 -2.13
C ALA A 108 8.43 5.48 -3.56
N LEU A 109 7.79 6.27 -4.43
CA LEU A 109 8.30 6.56 -5.78
C LEU A 109 9.68 7.22 -5.72
N SER A 110 9.85 8.22 -4.85
CA SER A 110 11.13 8.91 -4.66
C SER A 110 12.21 7.97 -4.09
N ALA A 111 11.83 7.12 -3.13
CA ALA A 111 12.71 6.13 -2.52
C ALA A 111 13.14 5.02 -3.49
N SER A 112 12.34 4.75 -4.53
CA SER A 112 12.65 3.74 -5.55
C SER A 112 13.68 4.20 -6.60
N THR A 113 14.06 5.48 -6.60
CA THR A 113 14.96 6.03 -7.63
C THR A 113 16.39 5.51 -7.48
N PRO A 114 17.12 5.25 -8.59
CA PRO A 114 18.51 4.81 -8.53
C PRO A 114 19.42 5.76 -7.73
N ALA A 115 19.19 7.07 -7.85
CA ALA A 115 19.91 8.09 -7.10
C ALA A 115 19.75 7.91 -5.58
N HIS A 116 18.51 7.73 -5.11
CA HIS A 116 18.27 7.47 -3.69
C HIS A 116 18.86 6.13 -3.24
N LEU A 117 18.66 5.06 -4.03
CA LEU A 117 19.18 3.74 -3.72
C LEU A 117 20.72 3.71 -3.63
N LYS A 118 21.42 4.52 -4.42
CA LYS A 118 22.87 4.72 -4.31
C LYS A 118 23.24 5.42 -2.99
N GLU A 119 22.53 6.49 -2.63
CA GLU A 119 22.78 7.26 -1.41
C GLU A 119 22.65 6.38 -0.15
N ILE A 120 21.66 5.48 -0.12
CA ILE A 120 21.48 4.52 0.99
C ILE A 120 22.35 3.24 0.85
N GLY A 121 23.24 3.20 -0.14
CA GLY A 121 24.21 2.12 -0.33
C GLY A 121 23.64 0.80 -0.89
N LEU A 122 22.42 0.82 -1.43
CA LEU A 122 21.81 -0.33 -2.10
C LEU A 122 22.23 -0.47 -3.57
N LEU A 123 22.73 0.61 -4.18
CA LEU A 123 23.35 0.60 -5.51
C LEU A 123 24.78 1.15 -5.46
N LYS A 124 25.65 0.65 -6.34
CA LYS A 124 27.04 1.13 -6.47
C LYS A 124 27.16 2.39 -7.34
N SER A 125 26.29 2.50 -8.34
CA SER A 125 26.20 3.65 -9.24
C SER A 125 24.73 3.94 -9.54
N ASP A 126 24.45 5.21 -9.82
CA ASP A 126 23.20 5.77 -10.32
C ASP A 126 23.32 6.16 -11.80
N ASP A 127 24.42 5.78 -12.46
CA ASP A 127 24.58 5.93 -13.90
C ASP A 127 23.40 5.25 -14.60
N THR A 128 22.60 6.06 -15.28
CA THR A 128 21.44 5.62 -16.04
C THR A 128 21.71 5.95 -17.50
N ASP A 129 21.88 4.92 -18.32
CA ASP A 129 21.78 5.07 -19.76
C ASP A 129 20.31 5.00 -20.20
N MET A 130 20.08 5.16 -21.50
CA MET A 130 18.73 5.16 -22.05
C MET A 130 18.05 3.81 -21.83
N GLU A 131 18.80 2.72 -21.93
CA GLU A 131 18.35 1.35 -21.70
C GLU A 131 17.91 1.13 -20.25
N ALA A 132 18.69 1.59 -19.27
CA ALA A 132 18.36 1.53 -17.85
C ALA A 132 17.12 2.37 -17.51
N MET A 133 17.02 3.58 -18.09
CA MET A 133 15.83 4.43 -17.94
C MET A 133 14.58 3.76 -18.51
N LEU A 134 14.66 3.16 -19.69
CA LEU A 134 13.55 2.41 -20.30
C LEU A 134 13.14 1.22 -19.44
N ASN A 135 14.09 0.46 -18.92
CA ASN A 135 13.81 -0.66 -18.00
C ASN A 135 13.13 -0.18 -16.71
N HIS A 136 13.59 0.92 -16.13
CA HIS A 136 12.98 1.50 -14.94
C HIS A 136 11.54 1.96 -15.21
N LEU A 137 11.31 2.71 -16.29
CA LEU A 137 9.96 3.17 -16.67
C LEU A 137 9.03 2.00 -17.00
N PHE A 138 9.55 0.94 -17.61
CA PHE A 138 8.78 -0.28 -17.85
C PHE A 138 8.36 -0.95 -16.53
N LEU A 139 9.26 -1.09 -15.56
CA LEU A 139 8.93 -1.64 -14.23
C LEU A 139 7.93 -0.76 -13.48
N VAL A 140 8.09 0.57 -13.51
CA VAL A 140 7.11 1.51 -12.94
C VAL A 140 5.76 1.39 -13.66
N GLY A 141 5.78 1.19 -14.98
CA GLY A 141 4.57 0.96 -15.76
C GLY A 141 3.83 -0.32 -15.38
N LEU A 142 4.57 -1.42 -15.16
CA LEU A 142 4.01 -2.69 -14.70
C LEU A 142 3.35 -2.57 -13.32
N ASP A 143 3.88 -1.73 -12.44
CA ASP A 143 3.29 -1.50 -11.11
C ASP A 143 2.12 -0.51 -11.18
N LYS A 144 2.32 0.67 -11.78
CA LYS A 144 1.37 1.79 -11.67
C LYS A 144 0.30 1.80 -12.76
N ILE A 145 0.63 1.44 -14.01
CA ILE A 145 -0.33 1.52 -15.13
C ILE A 145 -1.21 0.28 -15.17
N VAL A 146 -0.64 -0.91 -14.95
CA VAL A 146 -1.41 -2.17 -14.94
C VAL A 146 -2.37 -2.24 -13.75
N PHE A 147 -2.06 -1.54 -12.65
CA PHE A 147 -2.93 -1.48 -11.48
C PHE A 147 -4.21 -0.65 -11.68
N LEU A 148 -4.21 0.37 -12.56
CA LEU A 148 -5.35 1.25 -12.78
C LEU A 148 -6.65 0.50 -13.12
N PRO A 149 -6.69 -0.41 -14.13
CA PRO A 149 -7.91 -1.16 -14.41
C PRO A 149 -8.30 -2.08 -13.26
N PHE A 150 -7.35 -2.68 -12.53
CA PHE A 150 -7.64 -3.50 -11.36
C PHE A 150 -8.35 -2.70 -10.27
N ALA A 151 -7.82 -1.53 -9.92
CA ALA A 151 -8.39 -0.68 -8.89
C ALA A 151 -9.79 -0.18 -9.27
N TYR A 152 -9.96 0.23 -10.53
CA TYR A 152 -11.22 0.70 -11.06
C TYR A 152 -12.32 -0.36 -10.99
N ILE A 153 -12.04 -1.59 -11.47
CA ILE A 153 -13.08 -2.62 -11.51
C ILE A 153 -13.51 -3.10 -10.13
N LEU A 154 -12.63 -3.03 -9.13
CA LEU A 154 -12.91 -3.55 -7.80
C LEU A 154 -14.03 -2.74 -7.14
N ASP A 155 -13.93 -1.42 -7.16
CA ASP A 155 -15.00 -0.57 -6.63
C ASP A 155 -16.18 -0.45 -7.60
N LEU A 156 -15.99 -0.55 -8.92
CA LEU A 156 -17.12 -0.65 -9.86
C LEU A 156 -17.99 -1.88 -9.56
N TRP A 157 -17.37 -3.04 -9.34
CA TRP A 157 -18.06 -4.27 -8.94
C TRP A 157 -18.78 -4.08 -7.60
N ARG A 158 -18.10 -3.54 -6.57
CA ARG A 158 -18.70 -3.29 -5.24
C ARG A 158 -19.87 -2.32 -5.31
N TRP A 159 -19.76 -1.23 -6.06
CA TRP A 159 -20.84 -0.27 -6.23
C TRP A 159 -22.06 -0.91 -6.87
N ASN A 160 -21.88 -1.76 -7.89
CA ASN A 160 -23.01 -2.44 -8.53
C ASN A 160 -23.62 -3.51 -7.61
N VAL A 161 -22.83 -4.15 -6.74
CA VAL A 161 -23.35 -4.99 -5.64
C VAL A 161 -24.17 -4.17 -4.66
N PHE A 162 -23.66 -3.03 -4.18
CA PHE A 162 -24.35 -2.17 -3.22
C PHE A 162 -25.63 -1.54 -3.78
N LYS A 163 -25.69 -1.28 -5.08
CA LYS A 163 -26.91 -0.85 -5.78
C LYS A 163 -27.93 -1.97 -6.00
N GLY A 164 -27.53 -3.23 -5.83
CA GLY A 164 -28.34 -4.41 -6.11
C GLY A 164 -28.44 -4.77 -7.60
N GLU A 165 -27.56 -4.20 -8.45
CA GLU A 165 -27.47 -4.55 -9.87
C GLU A 165 -26.76 -5.91 -10.06
N ILE A 166 -25.74 -6.18 -9.24
CA ILE A 166 -25.11 -7.50 -9.12
C ILE A 166 -25.69 -8.18 -7.87
N THR A 167 -26.31 -9.34 -8.05
CA THR A 167 -26.90 -10.12 -6.96
C THR A 167 -25.99 -11.29 -6.56
N PRO A 168 -26.19 -11.91 -5.39
CA PRO A 168 -25.37 -13.04 -4.95
C PRO A 168 -25.27 -14.20 -5.95
N GLU A 169 -26.29 -14.38 -6.79
CA GLU A 169 -26.35 -15.41 -7.85
C GLU A 169 -25.48 -15.10 -9.07
N THR A 170 -24.86 -13.91 -9.11
CA THR A 170 -24.06 -13.41 -10.25
C THR A 170 -22.75 -12.75 -9.83
N TYR A 171 -22.36 -12.87 -8.56
CA TYR A 171 -21.17 -12.22 -8.02
C TYR A 171 -19.93 -12.55 -8.82
N ASN A 172 -19.70 -13.83 -9.10
CA ASN A 172 -18.47 -14.27 -9.72
C ASN A 172 -18.49 -14.05 -11.23
N CYS A 173 -19.64 -14.24 -11.89
CA CYS A 173 -19.81 -13.99 -13.31
C CYS A 173 -19.59 -12.51 -13.65
N GLU A 174 -20.22 -11.59 -12.94
CA GLU A 174 -20.05 -10.15 -13.20
C GLU A 174 -18.65 -9.67 -12.79
N TRP A 175 -18.02 -10.28 -11.78
CA TRP A 175 -16.61 -10.04 -11.48
C TRP A 175 -15.70 -10.38 -12.67
N TRP A 176 -15.79 -11.60 -13.20
CA TRP A 176 -14.93 -12.03 -14.31
C TRP A 176 -15.20 -11.30 -15.61
N LYS A 177 -16.44 -10.88 -15.86
CA LYS A 177 -16.79 -10.02 -16.99
C LYS A 177 -16.08 -8.67 -16.94
N LEU A 178 -16.03 -8.04 -15.76
CA LEU A 178 -15.28 -6.80 -15.56
C LEU A 178 -13.76 -7.03 -15.67
N VAL A 179 -13.25 -8.13 -15.12
CA VAL A 179 -11.82 -8.50 -15.25
C VAL A 179 -11.44 -8.69 -16.71
N GLU A 180 -12.24 -9.40 -17.49
CA GLU A 180 -11.99 -9.62 -18.91
C GLU A 180 -12.06 -8.31 -19.71
N GLU A 181 -13.11 -7.50 -19.49
CA GLU A 181 -13.33 -6.26 -20.23
C GLU A 181 -12.24 -5.20 -19.98
N TYR A 182 -11.84 -4.98 -18.72
CA TYR A 182 -10.95 -3.89 -18.36
C TYR A 182 -9.50 -4.30 -18.19
N GLN A 183 -9.21 -5.53 -17.76
CA GLN A 183 -7.84 -6.02 -17.58
C GLN A 183 -7.39 -6.95 -18.71
N GLY A 184 -8.31 -7.50 -19.50
CA GLY A 184 -7.97 -8.47 -20.55
C GLY A 184 -7.50 -9.82 -20.00
N ILE A 185 -7.93 -10.20 -18.79
CA ILE A 185 -7.52 -11.42 -18.10
C ILE A 185 -8.71 -12.39 -18.03
N ALA A 186 -8.43 -13.67 -18.23
CA ALA A 186 -9.39 -14.76 -18.08
C ALA A 186 -8.97 -15.69 -16.92
N PRO A 187 -9.92 -16.34 -16.23
CA PRO A 187 -9.59 -17.29 -15.20
C PRO A 187 -8.87 -18.51 -15.82
N PRO A 188 -7.80 -19.04 -15.20
CA PRO A 188 -7.06 -20.19 -15.76
C PRO A 188 -7.83 -21.51 -15.66
N VAL A 189 -8.92 -21.55 -14.90
CA VAL A 189 -9.83 -22.68 -14.73
C VAL A 189 -11.26 -22.18 -14.78
N SER A 190 -12.20 -23.06 -15.16
CA SER A 190 -13.62 -22.71 -15.10
C SER A 190 -14.04 -22.33 -13.69
N ARG A 191 -14.79 -21.24 -13.56
CA ARG A 191 -15.37 -20.75 -12.30
C ARG A 191 -16.88 -20.91 -12.33
N SER A 192 -17.49 -21.02 -11.15
CA SER A 192 -18.95 -21.02 -10.97
C SER A 192 -19.34 -19.96 -9.93
N GLU A 193 -20.64 -19.85 -9.63
CA GLU A 193 -21.15 -19.01 -8.54
C GLU A 193 -21.05 -19.70 -7.16
N GLU A 194 -20.52 -20.94 -7.11
CA GLU A 194 -20.06 -21.53 -5.84
C GLU A 194 -18.71 -20.92 -5.41
N ASP A 195 -18.02 -20.26 -6.34
CA ASP A 195 -16.80 -19.50 -6.09
C ASP A 195 -17.10 -18.05 -5.72
N PHE A 196 -16.22 -17.43 -4.93
CA PHE A 196 -16.27 -16.00 -4.61
C PHE A 196 -14.88 -15.36 -4.74
N ASP A 197 -14.42 -15.23 -5.98
CA ASP A 197 -13.08 -14.69 -6.32
C ASP A 197 -12.81 -13.26 -5.82
N PRO A 198 -13.76 -12.30 -5.87
CA PRO A 198 -13.52 -10.98 -5.27
C PRO A 198 -13.23 -11.09 -3.75
N GLY A 199 -13.79 -12.09 -3.06
CA GLY A 199 -13.52 -12.35 -1.65
C GLY A 199 -12.07 -12.79 -1.35
N ALA A 200 -11.32 -13.25 -2.35
CA ALA A 200 -9.90 -13.56 -2.19
C ALA A 200 -9.01 -12.30 -2.10
N LYS A 201 -9.57 -11.10 -2.36
CA LYS A 201 -8.89 -9.82 -2.20
C LYS A 201 -9.22 -9.19 -0.84
N TYR A 202 -8.18 -8.87 -0.06
CA TYR A 202 -8.28 -8.34 1.31
C TYR A 202 -9.33 -7.22 1.49
N HIS A 203 -9.35 -6.25 0.58
CA HIS A 203 -10.17 -5.04 0.72
C HIS A 203 -11.67 -5.35 0.63
N VAL A 204 -12.05 -6.40 -0.12
CA VAL A 204 -13.44 -6.84 -0.23
C VAL A 204 -13.92 -7.43 1.09
N VAL A 205 -13.15 -8.35 1.69
CA VAL A 205 -13.53 -9.01 2.97
C VAL A 205 -13.33 -8.12 4.19
N ALA A 206 -12.40 -7.17 4.13
CA ALA A 206 -12.17 -6.19 5.19
C ALA A 206 -13.08 -4.96 5.10
N SER A 207 -13.90 -4.85 4.04
CA SER A 207 -14.77 -3.70 3.77
C SER A 207 -14.02 -2.37 3.72
N VAL A 208 -12.81 -2.37 3.15
CA VAL A 208 -11.98 -1.17 2.94
C VAL A 208 -12.20 -0.68 1.51
N GLU A 209 -12.44 0.62 1.33
CA GLU A 209 -12.51 1.25 -0.01
C GLU A 209 -11.19 1.07 -0.77
N TYR A 210 -11.24 0.99 -2.10
CA TYR A 210 -10.05 0.70 -2.91
C TYR A 210 -9.49 1.94 -3.61
N MET A 211 -10.33 2.96 -3.82
CA MET A 211 -10.00 4.29 -4.34
C MET A 211 -10.56 5.40 -3.45
#